data_AF-A9L6L2-F1
#
_entry.id   AF-A9L6L2-F1
#
_cell.length_a   1.000
_cell.length_b   1.000
_cell.length_c   1.000
_cell.angle_alpha   90.00
_cell.angle_beta   90.00
_cell.angle_gamma   90.00
#
_symmetry.space_group_name_H-M   'P 1'
#
loop_
_entity.id
_entity.type
_entity.pdbx_description
1 polymer ?
#
loop_
_entity_poly.entity_id
_entity_poly.type
_entity_poly.pdbx_seq_one_letter_code
_entity_poly.pdbx_strand_id
1 'polypeptide(L)'
;MARNSHRSQNCIESWHQLRSAIAQVGGKKELTGQNDVELEISNQCGRLLSIIIIYYNSALLSRLLQKYEDVGNTLGLALLRRMSPVAWQHIFLNGYYTFISEGKELDLDAMIEGLTLS
;
A
#
# COMPACT_ATOMS: atom_id res chain seq x y z
N MET A 1 -16.66 -11.12 -18.37
CA MET A 1 -17.09 -10.79 -16.98
C MET A 1 -16.26 -11.47 -15.88
N ALA A 2 -15.93 -12.77 -15.95
CA ALA A 2 -15.28 -13.49 -14.83
C ALA A 2 -13.90 -12.95 -14.36
N ARG A 3 -13.05 -12.43 -15.28
CA ARG A 3 -11.71 -11.89 -14.92
C ARG A 3 -11.76 -10.66 -14.01
N ASN A 4 -12.74 -9.77 -14.20
CA ASN A 4 -12.90 -8.60 -13.33
C ASN A 4 -13.41 -9.00 -11.95
N SER A 5 -14.34 -9.96 -11.89
CA SER A 5 -14.85 -10.49 -10.62
C SER A 5 -13.74 -11.11 -9.78
N HIS A 6 -12.87 -11.93 -10.39
CA HIS A 6 -11.73 -12.53 -9.69
C HIS A 6 -10.72 -11.47 -9.23
N ARG A 7 -10.49 -10.42 -10.02
CA ARG A 7 -9.60 -9.31 -9.63
C ARG A 7 -10.15 -8.51 -8.44
N SER A 8 -11.46 -8.25 -8.43
CA SER A 8 -12.14 -7.58 -7.31
C SER A 8 -12.12 -8.41 -6.04
N GLN A 9 -12.35 -9.74 -6.13
CA GLN A 9 -12.24 -10.66 -5.00
C GLN A 9 -10.81 -10.69 -4.44
N ASN A 10 -9.82 -10.84 -5.33
CA ASN A 10 -8.41 -10.86 -4.92
C ASN A 10 -7.98 -9.52 -4.27
N CYS A 11 -8.59 -8.40 -4.65
CA CYS A 11 -8.37 -7.09 -4.01
C CYS A 11 -8.91 -7.05 -2.57
N ILE A 12 -10.13 -7.57 -2.36
CA ILE A 12 -10.76 -7.65 -1.02
C ILE A 12 -9.96 -8.62 -0.13
N GLU A 13 -9.56 -9.76 -0.66
CA GLU A 13 -8.73 -10.74 0.06
C GLU A 13 -7.36 -10.14 0.43
N SER A 14 -6.71 -9.44 -0.50
CA SER A 14 -5.45 -8.73 -0.23
C SER A 14 -5.60 -7.65 0.84
N TRP A 15 -6.73 -6.94 0.87
CA TRP A 15 -7.04 -5.95 1.90
C TRP A 15 -7.23 -6.61 3.28
N HIS A 16 -7.96 -7.72 3.36
CA HIS A 16 -8.11 -8.47 4.60
C HIS A 16 -6.78 -9.00 5.12
N GLN A 17 -5.90 -9.47 4.22
CA GLN A 17 -4.57 -9.92 4.58
C GLN A 17 -3.69 -8.76 5.08
N LEU A 18 -3.73 -7.59 4.42
CA LEU A 18 -3.04 -6.37 4.88
C LEU A 18 -3.47 -5.99 6.30
N ARG A 19 -4.78 -5.94 6.54
CA ARG A 19 -5.33 -5.61 7.85
C ARG A 19 -4.91 -6.61 8.92
N SER A 20 -4.88 -7.89 8.58
CA SER A 20 -4.41 -8.95 9.48
C SER A 20 -2.91 -8.82 9.80
N ALA A 21 -2.09 -8.45 8.82
CA ALA A 21 -0.65 -8.23 8.98
C ALA A 21 -0.37 -7.00 9.87
N ILE A 22 -1.06 -5.88 9.64
CA ILE A 22 -0.96 -4.69 10.49
C ILE A 22 -1.33 -5.01 11.94
N ALA A 23 -2.43 -5.72 12.15
CA ALA A 23 -2.85 -6.13 13.49
C ALA A 23 -1.83 -7.07 14.17
N GLN A 24 -1.15 -7.93 13.40
CA GLN A 24 -0.11 -8.82 13.93
C GLN A 24 1.11 -8.05 14.44
N VAL A 25 1.54 -7.00 13.72
CA VAL A 25 2.63 -6.12 14.16
C VAL A 25 2.22 -5.31 15.39
N GLY A 26 0.96 -4.87 15.46
CA GLY A 26 0.40 -4.16 16.61
C GLY A 26 0.16 -5.02 17.87
N GLY A 27 0.76 -6.22 17.96
CA GLY A 27 0.76 -7.01 19.20
C GLY A 27 -0.56 -7.70 19.51
N LYS A 28 -1.21 -8.35 18.52
CA LYS A 28 -2.45 -9.15 18.59
C LYS A 28 -2.76 -9.89 19.92
N LYS A 29 -1.76 -10.23 20.74
CA LYS A 29 -1.89 -10.95 22.02
C LYS A 29 -1.60 -10.12 23.29
N GLU A 30 -0.92 -8.98 23.21
CA GLU A 30 -0.59 -8.17 24.41
C GLU A 30 -1.71 -7.20 24.81
N LEU A 31 -2.70 -6.99 23.93
CA LEU A 31 -3.87 -6.13 24.18
C LEU A 31 -5.15 -6.94 24.49
N THR A 32 -5.06 -8.26 24.63
CA THR A 32 -6.23 -9.10 24.89
C THR A 32 -6.63 -9.01 26.37
N GLY A 33 -7.42 -8.00 26.74
CA GLY A 33 -8.29 -8.11 27.91
C GLY A 33 -8.50 -6.91 28.83
N GLN A 34 -8.00 -5.69 28.56
CA GLN A 34 -8.14 -4.59 29.55
C GLN A 34 -8.92 -3.35 29.08
N ASN A 35 -9.02 -3.03 27.78
CA ASN A 35 -9.68 -1.77 27.37
C ASN A 35 -10.27 -1.81 25.95
N ASP A 36 -11.60 -1.79 25.84
CA ASP A 36 -12.34 -1.79 24.57
C ASP A 36 -11.98 -0.57 23.70
N VAL A 37 -11.72 0.56 24.34
CA VAL A 37 -11.32 1.81 23.70
C VAL A 37 -9.98 1.68 22.99
N GLU A 38 -8.98 1.05 23.60
CA GLU A 38 -7.66 0.86 22.99
C GLU A 38 -7.71 -0.07 21.79
N LEU A 39 -8.56 -1.10 21.86
CA LEU A 39 -8.82 -1.99 20.73
C LEU A 39 -9.46 -1.25 19.56
N GLU A 40 -10.46 -0.39 19.84
CA GLU A 40 -11.09 0.43 18.81
C GLU A 40 -10.10 1.41 18.17
N ILE A 41 -9.29 2.10 18.98
CA ILE A 41 -8.24 3.02 18.49
C ILE A 41 -7.26 2.26 17.58
N SER A 42 -6.73 1.13 18.04
CA SER A 42 -5.81 0.29 17.26
C SER A 42 -6.43 -0.15 15.93
N ASN A 43 -7.71 -0.50 15.94
CA ASN A 43 -8.44 -0.86 14.73
C ASN A 43 -8.59 0.33 13.76
N GLN A 44 -8.91 1.53 14.24
CA GLN A 44 -8.98 2.72 13.39
C GLN A 44 -7.60 3.12 12.86
N CYS A 45 -6.54 3.02 13.67
CA CYS A 45 -5.17 3.25 13.23
C CYS A 45 -4.76 2.26 12.12
N GLY A 46 -5.10 0.98 12.26
CA GLY A 46 -4.83 -0.01 11.22
C GLY A 46 -5.59 0.25 9.92
N ARG A 47 -6.84 0.73 10.00
CA ARG A 47 -7.61 1.17 8.83
C ARG A 47 -6.97 2.39 8.17
N LEU A 48 -6.57 3.39 8.95
CA LEU A 48 -5.91 4.59 8.46
C LEU A 48 -4.62 4.24 7.72
N LEU A 49 -3.76 3.42 8.34
CA LEU A 49 -2.51 2.95 7.72
C LEU A 49 -2.77 2.20 6.41
N SER A 50 -3.79 1.35 6.37
CA SER A 50 -4.17 0.61 5.15
C SER A 50 -4.58 1.56 4.02
N ILE A 51 -5.38 2.60 4.34
CA ILE A 51 -5.81 3.61 3.37
C ILE A 51 -4.61 4.40 2.85
N ILE A 52 -3.70 4.79 3.73
CA ILE A 52 -2.48 5.52 3.36
C ILE A 52 -1.61 4.71 2.41
N ILE A 53 -1.37 3.42 2.69
CA ILE A 53 -0.61 2.53 1.81
C ILE A 53 -1.26 2.45 0.41
N ILE A 54 -2.57 2.21 0.36
CA ILE A 54 -3.31 2.11 -0.91
C ILE A 54 -3.27 3.43 -1.68
N TYR A 55 -3.39 4.56 -0.97
CA TYR A 55 -3.31 5.90 -1.56
C TYR A 55 -1.96 6.12 -2.25
N TYR A 56 -0.86 5.89 -1.55
CA TYR A 56 0.48 6.11 -2.11
C TYR A 56 0.80 5.13 -3.24
N ASN A 57 0.44 3.85 -3.10
CA ASN A 57 0.58 2.88 -4.17
C ASN A 57 -0.20 3.32 -5.42
N SER A 58 -1.44 3.79 -5.25
CA SER A 58 -2.25 4.29 -6.37
C SER A 58 -1.63 5.52 -7.01
N ALA A 59 -1.16 6.48 -6.21
CA ALA A 59 -0.55 7.71 -6.69
C ALA A 59 0.74 7.46 -7.47
N LEU A 60 1.57 6.51 -7.01
CA LEU A 60 2.79 6.08 -7.71
C LEU A 60 2.46 5.37 -9.03
N LEU A 61 1.51 4.42 -9.00
CA LEU A 61 1.09 3.69 -10.21
C LEU A 61 0.48 4.63 -11.25
N SER A 62 -0.32 5.62 -10.84
CA SER A 62 -0.91 6.62 -11.74
C SER A 62 0.14 7.48 -12.43
N ARG A 63 1.16 7.95 -11.71
CA ARG A 63 2.26 8.73 -12.30
C ARG A 63 3.15 7.89 -13.21
N LEU A 64 3.46 6.66 -12.82
CA LEU A 64 4.19 5.70 -13.67
C LEU A 64 3.42 5.38 -14.96
N LEU A 65 2.09 5.28 -14.89
CA LEU A 65 1.24 5.10 -16.07
C LEU A 65 1.44 6.25 -17.06
N GLN A 66 1.30 7.49 -16.59
CA GLN A 66 1.48 8.68 -17.41
C GLN A 66 2.87 8.71 -18.05
N LYS A 67 3.93 8.53 -17.26
CA LYS A 67 5.32 8.51 -17.76
C LYS A 67 5.53 7.47 -18.87
N TYR A 68 4.98 6.26 -18.73
CA TYR A 68 5.12 5.23 -19.77
C TYR A 68 4.23 5.46 -20.99
N GLU A 69 3.08 6.12 -20.84
CA GLU A 69 2.25 6.55 -21.97
C GLU A 69 2.97 7.64 -22.79
N ASP A 70 3.56 8.64 -22.12
CA ASP A 70 4.32 9.73 -22.77
C ASP A 70 5.56 9.21 -23.54
N VAL A 71 6.28 8.24 -22.98
CA VAL A 71 7.48 7.64 -23.60
C VAL A 71 7.13 6.50 -24.58
N GLY A 72 5.86 6.06 -24.64
CA GLY A 72 5.43 4.94 -25.48
C GLY A 72 6.00 3.57 -25.04
N ASN A 73 6.34 3.41 -23.76
CA ASN A 73 6.94 2.19 -23.23
C ASN A 73 5.91 1.07 -23.04
N THR A 74 5.69 0.28 -24.09
CA THR A 74 4.72 -0.81 -24.10
C THR A 74 5.03 -1.94 -23.09
N LEU A 75 6.31 -2.20 -22.81
CA LEU A 75 6.73 -3.20 -21.81
C LEU A 75 6.41 -2.72 -20.38
N GLY A 76 6.73 -1.47 -20.07
CA GLY A 76 6.39 -0.84 -18.79
C GLY A 76 4.89 -0.84 -18.52
N LEU A 77 4.08 -0.51 -19.54
CA LEU A 77 2.61 -0.55 -19.45
C LEU A 77 2.07 -1.97 -19.21
N ALA A 78 2.65 -2.99 -19.85
CA ALA A 78 2.25 -4.38 -19.66
C ALA A 78 2.56 -4.87 -18.23
N LEU A 79 3.72 -4.48 -17.68
CA LEU A 79 4.10 -4.77 -16.31
C LEU A 79 3.19 -4.05 -15.30
N LEU A 80 2.94 -2.75 -15.53
CA LEU A 80 2.11 -1.92 -14.66
C LEU A 80 0.67 -2.45 -14.54
N ARG A 81 0.11 -2.98 -15.64
CA ARG A 81 -1.22 -3.62 -15.62
C ARG A 81 -1.33 -4.83 -14.68
N ARG A 82 -0.21 -5.48 -14.36
CA ARG A 82 -0.16 -6.61 -13.43
C ARG A 82 -0.02 -6.17 -11.97
N MET A 83 0.40 -4.92 -11.73
CA MET A 83 0.51 -4.38 -10.38
C MET A 83 -0.87 -4.02 -9.83
N SER A 84 -0.97 -4.09 -8.50
CA SER A 84 -2.19 -3.79 -7.77
C SER A 84 -1.90 -2.70 -6.74
N PRO A 85 -2.75 -1.67 -6.60
CA PRO A 85 -2.56 -0.65 -5.59
C PRO A 85 -2.69 -1.21 -4.16
N VAL A 86 -3.36 -2.35 -3.98
CA VAL A 86 -3.44 -3.05 -2.69
C VAL A 86 -2.25 -3.99 -2.46
N ALA A 87 -1.27 -4.05 -3.35
CA ALA A 87 -0.08 -4.87 -3.12
C ALA A 87 0.73 -4.33 -1.94
N TRP A 88 0.90 -5.16 -0.91
CA TRP A 88 1.59 -4.77 0.33
C TRP A 88 2.67 -5.76 0.75
N GLN A 89 2.76 -6.92 0.10
CA GLN A 89 3.74 -7.98 0.45
C GLN A 89 5.20 -7.53 0.33
N HIS A 90 5.46 -6.44 -0.41
CA HIS A 90 6.78 -5.83 -0.54
C HIS A 90 7.10 -4.80 0.57
N ILE A 91 6.16 -4.52 1.48
CA ILE A 91 6.29 -3.53 2.55
C ILE A 91 6.61 -4.25 3.86
N PHE A 92 7.74 -3.89 4.49
CA PHE A 92 8.18 -4.47 5.76
C PHE A 92 7.49 -3.83 6.97
N LEU A 93 6.25 -4.23 7.27
CA LEU A 93 5.50 -3.61 8.38
C LEU A 93 6.17 -3.74 9.76
N ASN A 94 7.02 -4.74 9.98
CA ASN A 94 7.72 -4.99 11.26
C ASN A 94 9.12 -4.34 11.34
N GLY A 95 9.36 -3.27 10.59
CA GLY A 95 10.63 -2.53 10.60
C GLY A 95 10.72 -1.46 11.69
N TYR A 96 11.95 -1.03 12.01
CA TYR A 96 12.16 0.18 12.80
C TYR A 96 12.10 1.40 11.88
N TYR A 97 11.09 2.23 12.08
CA TYR A 97 10.87 3.45 11.30
C TYR A 97 11.19 4.68 12.13
N THR A 98 11.99 5.59 11.57
CA THR A 98 12.20 6.91 12.15
C THR A 98 11.30 7.90 11.43
N PHE A 99 10.53 8.68 12.17
CA PHE A 99 9.75 9.77 11.58
C PHE A 99 10.71 10.86 11.13
N ILE A 100 10.60 11.23 9.85
CA ILE A 100 11.32 12.38 9.31
C ILE A 100 10.57 13.62 9.80
N SER A 101 11.18 14.38 10.71
CA SER A 101 10.55 15.53 11.39
C SER A 101 10.61 16.83 10.58
N GLU A 102 11.36 16.88 9.48
CA GLU A 102 11.38 18.04 8.61
C GLU A 102 10.19 17.96 7.65
N GLY A 103 9.41 19.04 7.56
CA GLY A 103 8.25 19.21 6.67
C GLY A 103 8.56 19.16 5.17
N LYS A 104 9.46 18.27 4.74
CA LYS A 104 9.61 17.85 3.36
C LYS A 104 8.39 17.03 2.99
N GLU A 105 7.54 17.62 2.16
CA GLU A 105 6.51 16.87 1.45
C GLU A 105 7.18 15.74 0.65
N LEU A 106 6.56 14.57 0.67
CA LEU A 106 7.03 13.43 -0.13
C LEU A 106 6.85 13.77 -1.61
N ASP A 107 7.96 14.05 -2.29
CA ASP A 107 7.97 14.31 -3.73
C ASP A 107 7.88 12.97 -4.50
N LEU A 108 6.66 12.62 -4.89
CA LEU A 108 6.38 11.36 -5.58
C LEU A 108 6.98 11.32 -6.99
N ASP A 109 7.17 12.47 -7.62
CA ASP A 109 7.71 12.58 -8.96
C ASP A 109 9.22 12.31 -8.96
N ALA A 110 9.95 12.87 -8.00
CA ALA A 110 11.36 12.58 -7.74
C ALA A 110 11.60 11.10 -7.41
N MET A 111 10.69 10.45 -6.66
CA MET A 111 10.77 9.01 -6.39
C MET A 111 10.66 8.17 -7.67
N ILE A 112 9.87 8.62 -8.65
CA ILE A 112 9.64 7.91 -9.91
C ILE A 112 10.74 8.18 -10.94
N GLU A 113 11.41 9.33 -10.89
CA GLU A 113 12.56 9.61 -11.75
C GLU A 113 13.69 8.59 -11.58
N GLY A 114 13.95 8.16 -10.34
CA GLY A 114 14.94 7.13 -10.04
C GLY A 114 14.54 5.69 -10.42
N LEU A 115 13.27 5.46 -10.82
CA LEU A 115 12.76 4.15 -11.20
C LEU A 115 12.85 3.96 -12.72
N THR A 116 13.95 3.36 -13.20
CA THR A 116 14.04 2.84 -14.57
C THR A 116 13.74 1.34 -14.57
N LEU A 117 12.49 0.98 -14.89
CA LEU A 117 12.18 -0.41 -15.24
C LEU A 117 12.78 -0.70 -16.63
N SER A 118 13.97 -1.31 -16.60
CA SER A 118 14.67 -1.84 -17.79
C SER A 118 14.17 -3.24 -18.13
#